data_AF-A0A4Q4T1E9-F1
#
_entry.id   AF-A0A4Q4T1E9-F1
#
_cell.length_a   1.000
_cell.length_b   1.000
_cell.length_c   1.000
_cell.angle_alpha   90.00
_cell.angle_beta   90.00
_cell.angle_gamma   90.00
#
_symmetry.space_group_name_H-M   'P 1'
#
loop_
_entity.id
_entity.type
_entity.pdbx_description
1 polymer ?
#
loop_
_entity_poly.entity_id
_entity_poly.type
_entity_poly.pdbx_seq_one_letter_code
_entity_poly.pdbx_strand_id
1 'polypeptide(L)'
;MASSPPFPKTQQLCTDFDREAGARAKEAKQPIDNLPGWPCVSLSDRASIEELLYRELYASDLETVAPRLWIMSTQSGANVEPLHRQRIKGREILVTEDPRLHLVWIHDRIFIKPIPKYLLSHHFWEHFLMCKPPVRGARQDLIQRAATGYLRSYRYLIQHESDFNMAKQDHLRLVPRHVEWPEFCRFISNFARIEDIDVSPRYHYGEIRLSRLNFYAPFVFGKFHFQKAHGQYSDYFARFYGPILFAFAVASTVLSSMQVEMAVEQVSASQGVVLCRAKRPRAHAPPPDASSRTFGPGFLTGTAMR
;
A
#
# COMPACT_ATOMS: atom_id res chain seq x y z
N MET A 1 -26.97 17.67 -13.37
CA MET A 1 -26.18 17.94 -12.15
C MET A 1 -26.99 18.84 -11.24
N ALA A 2 -27.11 18.45 -9.97
CA ALA A 2 -27.95 19.14 -9.00
C ALA A 2 -27.59 20.63 -8.89
N SER A 3 -28.61 21.49 -8.91
CA SER A 3 -28.49 22.93 -8.68
C SER A 3 -28.38 23.30 -7.20
N SER A 4 -28.32 22.29 -6.32
CA SER A 4 -28.35 22.45 -4.87
C SER A 4 -27.41 21.44 -4.20
N PRO A 5 -26.91 21.74 -2.98
CA PRO A 5 -26.11 20.81 -2.21
C PRO A 5 -26.80 19.45 -2.00
N PRO A 6 -26.02 18.37 -1.75
CA PRO A 6 -26.57 17.02 -1.65
C PRO A 6 -27.43 16.80 -0.39
N PHE A 7 -27.32 17.66 0.63
CA PHE A 7 -28.09 17.59 1.86
C PHE A 7 -28.72 18.96 2.17
N PRO A 8 -29.85 19.03 2.88
CA PRO A 8 -30.49 20.31 3.24
C PRO A 8 -29.76 21.00 4.40
N LYS A 9 -29.89 22.32 4.51
CA LYS A 9 -29.28 23.14 5.58
C LYS A 9 -29.61 22.66 7.00
N THR A 10 -30.82 22.11 7.22
CA THR A 10 -31.26 21.58 8.52
C THR A 10 -30.52 20.31 8.98
N GLN A 11 -29.77 19.68 8.08
CA GLN A 11 -29.03 18.44 8.34
C GLN A 11 -27.51 18.63 8.26
N GLN A 12 -27.03 19.87 8.17
CA GLN A 12 -25.59 20.14 8.23
C GLN A 12 -25.04 19.80 9.62
N LEU A 13 -23.78 19.37 9.68
CA LEU A 13 -23.10 19.00 10.92
C LEU A 13 -22.07 20.04 11.38
N CYS A 14 -21.90 21.11 10.59
CA CYS A 14 -20.98 22.20 10.85
C CYS A 14 -21.64 23.54 10.56
N THR A 15 -21.75 24.37 11.61
CA THR A 15 -22.34 25.72 11.56
C THR A 15 -21.29 26.84 11.53
N ASP A 16 -20.01 26.48 11.49
CA ASP A 16 -18.88 27.42 11.55
C ASP A 16 -18.88 28.46 10.41
N PHE A 17 -19.59 28.19 9.31
CA PHE A 17 -19.68 29.07 8.13
C PHE A 17 -21.04 29.76 7.98
N ASP A 18 -21.99 29.55 8.90
CA ASP A 18 -23.24 30.28 8.85
C ASP A 18 -23.01 31.73 9.25
N ARG A 19 -23.42 32.67 8.40
CA ARG A 19 -23.59 34.06 8.84
C ARG A 19 -24.71 34.09 9.87
N GLU A 20 -24.40 34.50 11.10
CA GLU A 20 -25.37 34.54 12.20
C GLU A 20 -26.63 35.32 11.80
N ALA A 21 -27.72 34.61 11.50
CA ALA A 21 -29.04 35.21 11.42
C ALA A 21 -29.62 35.24 12.84
N GLY A 22 -29.28 36.28 13.60
CA GLY A 22 -30.08 36.81 14.71
C GLY A 22 -30.33 35.90 15.93
N ALA A 23 -29.74 36.31 17.06
CA ALA A 23 -30.35 36.26 18.40
C ALA A 23 -30.79 34.89 18.97
N ARG A 24 -29.84 33.96 19.22
CA ARG A 24 -29.91 33.03 20.39
C ARG A 24 -28.67 32.18 20.72
N ALA A 25 -27.51 32.41 20.11
CA ALA A 25 -26.29 31.70 20.50
C ALA A 25 -25.53 32.49 21.58
N LYS A 26 -25.47 31.95 22.80
CA LYS A 26 -24.75 32.55 23.95
C LYS A 26 -23.21 32.43 23.87
N GLU A 27 -22.67 32.09 22.72
CA GLU A 27 -21.23 32.12 22.45
C GLU A 27 -21.04 32.66 21.03
N ALA A 28 -20.79 33.96 20.92
CA ALA A 28 -20.38 34.57 19.65
C ALA A 28 -19.01 33.98 19.28
N LYS A 29 -19.01 32.94 18.44
CA LYS A 29 -17.78 32.44 17.82
C LYS A 29 -17.22 33.57 16.97
N GLN A 30 -15.93 33.87 17.15
CA GLN A 30 -15.26 34.87 16.32
C GLN A 30 -15.46 34.56 14.83
N PRO A 31 -15.61 35.59 13.99
CA PRO A 31 -15.72 35.39 12.55
C PRO A 31 -14.51 34.61 12.06
N ILE A 32 -14.80 33.49 11.39
CA ILE A 32 -13.76 32.62 10.86
C ILE A 32 -13.25 33.24 9.57
N ASP A 33 -12.11 33.93 9.63
CA ASP A 33 -11.50 34.55 8.45
C ASP A 33 -10.77 33.54 7.55
N ASN A 34 -10.36 32.40 8.13
CA ASN A 34 -9.56 31.36 7.47
C ASN A 34 -10.27 30.01 7.46
N LEU A 35 -10.02 29.19 6.44
CA LEU A 35 -10.64 27.88 6.35
C LEU A 35 -10.24 26.98 7.55
N PRO A 36 -11.21 26.38 8.28
CA PRO A 36 -10.94 25.45 9.37
C PRO A 36 -9.98 24.33 8.96
N GLY A 37 -8.87 24.20 9.69
CA GLY A 37 -7.78 23.25 9.41
C GLY A 37 -6.66 23.83 8.54
N TRP A 38 -6.87 24.99 7.92
CA TRP A 38 -5.92 25.63 7.00
C TRP A 38 -5.69 27.10 7.39
N PRO A 39 -4.75 27.38 8.32
CA PRO A 39 -4.56 28.72 8.87
C PRO A 39 -4.11 29.75 7.82
N CYS A 40 -3.49 29.31 6.72
CA CYS A 40 -2.94 30.19 5.70
C CYS A 40 -3.91 30.48 4.53
N VAL A 41 -5.15 29.97 4.56
CA VAL A 41 -6.10 30.11 3.46
C VAL A 41 -7.31 30.92 3.91
N SER A 42 -7.40 32.16 3.41
CA SER A 42 -8.52 33.06 3.73
C SER A 42 -9.79 32.67 2.97
N LEU A 43 -10.94 32.77 3.62
CA LEU A 43 -12.26 32.57 3.01
C LEU A 43 -12.59 33.59 1.91
N SER A 44 -11.90 34.73 1.90
CA SER A 44 -12.08 35.77 0.89
C SER A 44 -11.38 35.42 -0.44
N ASP A 45 -10.33 34.61 -0.40
CA ASP A 45 -9.58 34.21 -1.59
C ASP A 45 -10.11 32.91 -2.18
N ARG A 46 -11.07 33.08 -3.08
CA ARG A 46 -11.73 31.96 -3.75
C ARG A 46 -10.80 31.14 -4.65
N ALA A 47 -9.79 31.75 -5.25
CA ALA A 47 -8.87 31.04 -6.14
C ALA A 47 -7.95 30.10 -5.35
N SER A 48 -7.42 30.58 -4.22
CA SER A 48 -6.64 29.75 -3.29
C SER A 48 -7.45 28.60 -2.71
N ILE A 49 -8.74 28.82 -2.42
CA ILE A 49 -9.64 27.75 -1.96
C ILE A 49 -9.90 26.73 -3.05
N GLU A 50 -10.13 27.14 -4.29
CA GLU A 50 -10.33 26.21 -5.40
C GLU A 50 -9.09 25.32 -5.61
N GLU A 51 -7.89 25.91 -5.58
CA GLU A 51 -6.63 25.17 -5.68
C GLU A 51 -6.46 24.19 -4.53
N LEU A 52 -6.75 24.63 -3.30
CA LEU A 52 -6.72 23.78 -2.12
C LEU A 52 -7.70 22.61 -2.26
N LEU A 53 -8.96 22.87 -2.59
CA LEU A 53 -9.99 21.84 -2.73
C LEU A 53 -9.63 20.84 -3.83
N TYR A 54 -9.05 21.31 -4.94
CA TYR A 54 -8.54 20.42 -5.97
C TYR A 54 -7.45 19.51 -5.42
N ARG A 55 -6.45 20.05 -4.73
CA ARG A 55 -5.38 19.24 -4.13
C ARG A 55 -5.89 18.28 -3.05
N GLU A 56 -6.87 18.69 -2.26
CA GLU A 56 -7.36 17.95 -1.10
C GLU A 56 -8.39 16.86 -1.45
N LEU A 57 -9.15 17.02 -2.52
CA LEU A 57 -10.26 16.12 -2.85
C LEU A 57 -10.03 15.36 -4.16
N TYR A 58 -9.33 15.96 -5.13
CA TYR A 58 -9.17 15.40 -6.46
C TYR A 58 -7.83 14.66 -6.61
N ALA A 59 -7.91 13.34 -6.77
CA ALA A 59 -6.72 12.49 -6.91
C ALA A 59 -6.30 12.35 -8.39
N SER A 60 -5.69 13.39 -8.98
CA SER A 60 -5.41 13.47 -10.43
C SER A 60 -4.74 12.22 -11.03
N ASP A 61 -3.77 11.64 -10.32
CA ASP A 61 -3.11 10.39 -10.72
C ASP A 61 -4.12 9.25 -10.91
N LEU A 62 -5.02 9.06 -9.94
CA LEU A 62 -5.98 7.97 -9.93
C LEU A 62 -7.12 8.19 -10.91
N GLU A 63 -7.54 9.43 -11.10
CA GLU A 63 -8.60 9.79 -12.04
C GLU A 63 -8.17 9.53 -13.49
N THR A 64 -6.91 9.86 -13.82
CA THR A 64 -6.31 9.60 -15.14
C THR A 64 -6.29 8.11 -15.48
N VAL A 65 -6.22 7.25 -14.45
CA VAL A 65 -6.11 5.80 -14.63
C VAL A 65 -7.41 5.06 -14.32
N ALA A 66 -8.46 5.78 -13.89
CA ALA A 66 -9.75 5.19 -13.51
C ALA A 66 -10.35 4.26 -14.59
N PRO A 67 -10.26 4.55 -15.90
CA PRO A 67 -10.73 3.62 -16.93
C PRO A 67 -9.99 2.28 -16.98
N ARG A 68 -8.81 2.19 -16.36
CA ARG A 68 -7.94 0.99 -16.33
C ARG A 68 -7.88 0.34 -14.95
N LEU A 69 -8.52 0.92 -13.92
CA LEU A 69 -8.48 0.40 -12.54
C LEU A 69 -9.20 -0.95 -12.39
N TRP A 70 -10.09 -1.32 -13.32
CA TRP A 70 -10.76 -2.63 -13.32
C TRP A 70 -9.79 -3.82 -13.40
N ILE A 71 -8.57 -3.61 -13.93
CA ILE A 71 -7.53 -4.63 -13.98
C ILE A 71 -7.01 -4.98 -12.58
N MET A 72 -7.06 -4.01 -11.64
CA MET A 72 -6.44 -4.13 -10.31
C MET A 72 -7.45 -4.20 -9.16
N SER A 73 -8.68 -3.75 -9.36
CA SER A 73 -9.74 -3.72 -8.33
C SER A 73 -11.11 -4.08 -8.91
N THR A 74 -12.01 -4.55 -8.04
CA THR A 74 -13.42 -4.74 -8.38
C THR A 74 -14.06 -3.39 -8.70
N GLN A 75 -14.68 -3.29 -9.88
CA GLN A 75 -15.41 -2.10 -10.31
C GLN A 75 -16.77 -2.01 -9.60
N SER A 76 -16.73 -1.59 -8.34
CA SER A 76 -17.92 -1.31 -7.55
C SER A 76 -17.59 -0.27 -6.48
N GLY A 77 -18.33 0.85 -6.48
CA GLY A 77 -18.22 1.87 -5.43
C GLY A 77 -18.68 1.34 -4.06
N ALA A 78 -19.51 0.29 -4.05
CA ALA A 78 -19.96 -0.39 -2.84
C ALA A 78 -18.93 -1.38 -2.27
N ASN A 79 -17.81 -1.62 -2.95
CA ASN A 79 -16.71 -2.46 -2.47
C ASN A 79 -15.88 -1.73 -1.40
N VAL A 80 -16.54 -1.23 -0.37
CA VAL A 80 -15.96 -0.55 0.79
C VAL A 80 -16.51 -1.21 2.03
N GLU A 81 -15.62 -1.78 2.82
CA GLU A 81 -16.02 -2.52 4.00
C GLU A 81 -16.10 -1.60 5.22
N PRO A 82 -17.14 -1.78 6.06
CA PRO A 82 -17.29 -1.04 7.31
C PRO A 82 -16.07 -1.08 8.21
N LEU A 83 -15.89 -0.06 9.04
CA LEU A 83 -14.74 0.07 9.94
C LEU A 83 -14.57 -1.14 10.89
N HIS A 84 -15.66 -1.67 11.45
CA HIS A 84 -15.60 -2.87 12.29
C HIS A 84 -15.09 -4.09 11.50
N ARG A 85 -15.49 -4.24 10.23
CA ARG A 85 -15.01 -5.32 9.36
C ARG A 85 -13.56 -5.15 8.97
N GLN A 86 -13.07 -3.92 8.81
CA GLN A 86 -11.63 -3.68 8.62
C GLN A 86 -10.83 -4.28 9.78
N ARG A 87 -11.29 -4.07 11.03
CA ARG A 87 -10.64 -4.67 12.20
C ARG A 87 -10.76 -6.18 12.25
N ILE A 88 -11.91 -6.76 11.86
CA ILE A 88 -12.07 -8.22 11.75
C ILE A 88 -11.08 -8.81 10.73
N LYS A 89 -10.81 -8.10 9.62
CA LYS A 89 -9.79 -8.47 8.63
C LYS A 89 -8.35 -8.28 9.13
N GLY A 90 -8.15 -7.86 10.38
CA GLY A 90 -6.84 -7.57 10.95
C GLY A 90 -6.19 -6.33 10.38
N ARG A 91 -6.97 -5.39 9.82
CA ARG A 91 -6.44 -4.13 9.29
C ARG A 91 -6.45 -3.03 10.33
N GLU A 92 -5.29 -2.44 10.57
CA GLU A 92 -5.10 -1.17 11.24
C GLU A 92 -5.58 -0.02 10.35
N ILE A 93 -6.38 0.88 10.93
CA ILE A 93 -6.89 2.06 10.23
C ILE A 93 -5.90 3.21 10.45
N LEU A 94 -5.27 3.68 9.39
CA LEU A 94 -4.31 4.77 9.41
C LEU A 94 -4.91 6.03 8.81
N VAL A 95 -4.73 7.14 9.51
CA VAL A 95 -5.16 8.46 9.05
C VAL A 95 -4.21 8.98 7.97
N THR A 96 -4.77 9.55 6.89
CA THR A 96 -4.00 10.18 5.82
C THR A 96 -4.68 11.46 5.36
N GLU A 97 -3.94 12.50 4.99
CA GLU A 97 -4.54 13.69 4.38
C GLU A 97 -4.53 13.64 2.85
N ASP A 98 -3.75 12.72 2.25
CA ASP A 98 -3.63 12.59 0.80
C ASP A 98 -4.88 11.90 0.20
N PRO A 99 -5.67 12.57 -0.67
CA PRO A 99 -6.81 11.93 -1.33
C PRO A 99 -6.43 10.72 -2.17
N ARG A 100 -5.18 10.62 -2.63
CA ARG A 100 -4.67 9.47 -3.40
C ARG A 100 -4.66 8.17 -2.59
N LEU A 101 -4.55 8.27 -1.27
CA LEU A 101 -4.44 7.13 -0.38
C LEU A 101 -5.77 6.75 0.28
N HIS A 102 -6.82 7.58 0.20
CA HIS A 102 -8.11 7.23 0.78
C HIS A 102 -8.66 5.92 0.16
N LEU A 103 -9.03 4.97 1.04
CA LEU A 103 -9.46 3.59 0.73
C LEU A 103 -8.38 2.72 0.06
N VAL A 104 -7.13 3.13 0.11
CA VAL A 104 -6.01 2.30 -0.32
C VAL A 104 -5.54 1.47 0.86
N TRP A 105 -5.33 0.18 0.65
CA TRP A 105 -4.88 -0.73 1.71
C TRP A 105 -3.64 -1.52 1.28
N ILE A 106 -2.80 -1.85 2.25
CA ILE A 106 -1.62 -2.67 2.06
C ILE A 106 -1.43 -3.57 3.28
N HIS A 107 -1.26 -4.87 3.04
CA HIS A 107 -1.09 -5.87 4.11
C HIS A 107 -2.20 -5.77 5.18
N ASP A 108 -1.81 -5.36 6.38
CA ASP A 108 -2.57 -5.19 7.60
C ASP A 108 -2.97 -3.72 7.84
N ARG A 109 -2.91 -2.85 6.84
CA ARG A 109 -3.19 -1.41 7.01
C ARG A 109 -4.14 -0.90 5.92
N ILE A 110 -5.05 0.00 6.30
CA ILE A 110 -5.89 0.76 5.38
C ILE A 110 -5.78 2.25 5.67
N PHE A 111 -5.59 3.06 4.63
CA PHE A 111 -5.49 4.50 4.76
C PHE A 111 -6.86 5.13 4.56
N ILE A 112 -7.29 5.92 5.54
CA ILE A 112 -8.58 6.61 5.52
C ILE A 112 -8.37 8.08 5.86
N LYS A 113 -8.70 8.93 4.91
CA LYS A 113 -8.75 10.38 5.11
C LYS A 113 -9.91 10.83 5.99
N PRO A 114 -9.71 11.63 7.07
CA PRO A 114 -10.76 12.21 7.92
C PRO A 114 -11.65 13.21 7.19
N ILE A 115 -12.93 13.29 7.55
CA ILE A 115 -13.85 14.25 6.92
C ILE A 115 -13.46 15.68 7.31
N PRO A 116 -13.09 16.54 6.35
CA PRO A 116 -12.83 17.94 6.65
C PRO A 116 -14.13 18.65 7.08
N LYS A 117 -14.04 19.47 8.13
CA LYS A 117 -15.21 20.16 8.72
C LYS A 117 -15.98 21.01 7.71
N TYR A 118 -15.30 21.59 6.73
CA TYR A 118 -15.94 22.41 5.70
C TYR A 118 -16.89 21.61 4.78
N LEU A 119 -16.65 20.31 4.57
CA LEU A 119 -17.55 19.46 3.80
C LEU A 119 -18.86 19.15 4.53
N LEU A 120 -18.92 19.43 5.83
CA LEU A 120 -20.10 19.20 6.67
C LEU A 120 -21.01 20.44 6.76
N SER A 121 -20.66 21.55 6.11
CA SER A 121 -21.42 22.80 6.12
C SER A 121 -22.16 23.02 4.79
N HIS A 122 -23.46 23.30 4.86
CA HIS A 122 -24.27 23.56 3.68
C HIS A 122 -23.81 24.80 2.91
N HIS A 123 -23.54 25.88 3.66
CA HIS A 123 -23.11 27.15 3.09
C HIS A 123 -21.80 27.00 2.30
N PHE A 124 -20.89 26.16 2.78
CA PHE A 124 -19.63 25.88 2.07
C PHE A 124 -19.88 25.20 0.71
N TRP A 125 -20.79 24.22 0.67
CA TRP A 125 -21.16 23.57 -0.59
C TRP A 125 -21.75 24.57 -1.58
N GLU A 126 -22.72 25.39 -1.16
CA GLU A 126 -23.35 26.40 -2.03
C GLU A 126 -22.33 27.38 -2.60
N HIS A 127 -21.46 27.92 -1.74
CA HIS A 127 -20.59 29.02 -2.10
C HIS A 127 -19.33 28.59 -2.88
N PHE A 128 -18.70 27.47 -2.49
CA PHE A 128 -17.41 27.05 -3.04
C PHE A 128 -17.50 25.86 -3.98
N LEU A 129 -18.43 24.93 -3.78
CA LEU A 129 -18.54 23.72 -4.59
C LEU A 129 -19.59 23.82 -5.72
N MET A 130 -20.70 24.53 -5.50
CA MET A 130 -21.81 24.60 -6.47
C MET A 130 -21.81 25.86 -7.33
N CYS A 131 -21.34 27.00 -6.81
CA CYS A 131 -21.41 28.27 -7.52
C CYS A 131 -20.45 28.31 -8.71
N LYS A 132 -20.97 28.15 -9.94
CA LYS A 132 -20.15 28.11 -11.16
C LYS A 132 -19.73 29.51 -11.61
N PRO A 133 -18.44 29.84 -11.71
CA PRO A 133 -18.01 31.05 -12.39
C PRO A 133 -18.26 30.92 -13.91
N PRO A 134 -18.55 32.02 -14.62
CA PRO A 134 -18.99 32.00 -16.02
C PRO A 134 -17.97 31.45 -17.03
N VAL A 135 -16.69 31.26 -16.67
CA VAL A 135 -15.60 30.95 -17.61
C VAL A 135 -14.78 29.70 -17.25
N ARG A 136 -14.99 29.07 -16.07
CA ARG A 136 -14.11 27.99 -15.55
C ARG A 136 -14.83 26.80 -14.90
N GLY A 137 -16.00 26.40 -15.42
CA GLY A 137 -16.85 25.38 -14.78
C GLY A 137 -16.29 23.95 -14.72
N ALA A 138 -15.23 23.60 -15.46
CA ALA A 138 -14.75 22.21 -15.56
C ALA A 138 -14.04 21.71 -14.29
N ARG A 139 -13.15 22.52 -13.69
CA ARG A 139 -12.40 22.10 -12.49
C ARG A 139 -13.30 21.96 -11.28
N GLN A 140 -14.24 22.89 -11.12
CA GLN A 140 -15.20 22.85 -10.03
C GLN A 140 -16.12 21.63 -10.10
N ASP A 141 -16.53 21.22 -11.30
CA ASP A 141 -17.31 19.98 -11.50
C ASP A 141 -16.54 18.75 -11.01
N LEU A 142 -15.25 18.66 -11.33
CA LEU A 142 -14.37 17.60 -10.85
C LEU A 142 -14.27 17.59 -9.32
N ILE A 143 -14.09 18.76 -8.70
CA ILE A 143 -14.03 18.90 -7.24
C ILE A 143 -15.36 18.50 -6.60
N GLN A 144 -16.49 18.94 -7.15
CA GLN A 144 -17.82 18.59 -6.67
C GLN A 144 -18.04 17.07 -6.71
N ARG A 145 -17.77 16.43 -7.85
CA ARG A 145 -17.90 14.98 -8.03
C ARG A 145 -16.98 14.21 -7.09
N ALA A 146 -15.76 14.70 -6.88
CA ALA A 146 -14.80 14.10 -5.95
C ALA A 146 -15.25 14.25 -4.50
N ALA A 147 -15.71 15.42 -4.07
CA ALA A 147 -16.27 15.66 -2.74
C ALA A 147 -17.48 14.75 -2.46
N THR A 148 -18.34 14.61 -3.47
CA THR A 148 -19.55 13.78 -3.39
C THR A 148 -19.20 12.30 -3.27
N GLY A 149 -18.29 11.80 -4.11
CA GLY A 149 -17.79 10.42 -4.02
C GLY A 149 -17.05 10.13 -2.71
N TYR A 150 -16.32 11.12 -2.22
CA TYR A 150 -15.63 11.06 -0.92
C TYR A 150 -16.62 10.91 0.25
N LEU A 151 -17.68 11.72 0.32
CA LEU A 151 -18.69 11.56 1.38
C LEU A 151 -19.51 10.28 1.20
N ARG A 152 -19.72 9.84 -0.05
CA ARG A 152 -20.35 8.55 -0.34
C ARG A 152 -19.55 7.37 0.21
N SER A 153 -18.21 7.42 0.20
CA SER A 153 -17.39 6.33 0.80
C SER A 153 -17.65 6.19 2.30
N TYR A 154 -17.86 7.30 3.01
CA TYR A 154 -18.15 7.31 4.44
C TYR A 154 -19.47 6.64 4.80
N ARG A 155 -20.44 6.65 3.89
CA ARG A 155 -21.67 5.86 4.05
C ARG A 155 -21.38 4.36 4.12
N TYR A 156 -20.42 3.88 3.33
CA TYR A 156 -20.06 2.46 3.32
C TYR A 156 -19.12 2.10 4.48
N LEU A 157 -18.24 3.03 4.90
CA LEU A 157 -17.35 2.85 6.05
C LEU A 157 -18.12 2.81 7.38
N ILE A 158 -19.16 3.63 7.53
CA ILE A 158 -19.93 3.77 8.78
C ILE A 158 -21.36 3.30 8.56
N GLN A 159 -21.62 2.02 8.84
CA GLN A 159 -22.96 1.42 8.68
C GLN A 159 -23.68 1.24 10.01
N HIS A 160 -22.92 1.00 11.09
CA HIS A 160 -23.47 0.81 12.43
C HIS A 160 -22.96 1.89 13.40
N GLU A 161 -23.66 2.04 14.52
CA GLU A 161 -23.24 2.92 15.60
C GLU A 161 -21.87 2.52 16.19
N SER A 162 -21.53 1.23 16.18
CA SER A 162 -20.19 0.75 16.54
C SER A 162 -19.11 1.31 15.62
N ASP A 163 -19.37 1.40 14.30
CA ASP A 163 -18.44 2.00 13.34
C ASP A 163 -18.28 3.50 13.61
N PHE A 164 -19.39 4.18 13.93
CA PHE A 164 -19.38 5.59 14.25
C PHE A 164 -18.57 5.90 15.50
N ASN A 165 -18.75 5.09 16.55
CA ASN A 165 -17.96 5.18 17.78
C ASN A 165 -16.47 4.91 17.51
N MET A 166 -16.14 3.97 16.61
CA MET A 166 -14.77 3.77 16.15
C MET A 166 -14.22 4.99 15.42
N ALA A 167 -15.00 5.58 14.51
CA ALA A 167 -14.61 6.77 13.74
C ALA A 167 -14.34 8.00 14.64
N LYS A 168 -15.03 8.12 15.78
CA LYS A 168 -14.84 9.19 16.78
C LYS A 168 -13.63 8.98 17.70
N GLN A 169 -13.01 7.80 17.72
CA GLN A 169 -11.87 7.50 18.61
C GLN A 169 -10.73 8.49 18.43
N ASP A 170 -10.05 8.82 19.53
CA ASP A 170 -9.07 9.91 19.62
C ASP A 170 -7.88 9.80 18.67
N HIS A 171 -7.50 8.58 18.30
CA HIS A 171 -6.40 8.30 17.38
C HIS A 171 -6.82 8.34 15.90
N LEU A 172 -8.12 8.24 15.59
CA LEU A 172 -8.64 8.26 14.22
C LEU A 172 -9.26 9.60 13.85
N ARG A 173 -10.16 10.12 14.71
CA ARG A 173 -10.91 11.38 14.51
C ARG A 173 -11.42 11.57 13.08
N LEU A 174 -11.94 10.50 12.48
CA LEU A 174 -12.45 10.52 11.10
C LEU A 174 -13.70 11.39 10.97
N VAL A 175 -14.50 11.44 12.04
CA VAL A 175 -15.68 12.29 12.18
C VAL A 175 -15.45 13.26 13.35
N PRO A 176 -15.88 14.53 13.25
CA PRO A 176 -15.74 15.48 14.36
C PRO A 176 -16.42 15.01 15.65
N ARG A 177 -15.79 15.29 16.80
CA ARG A 177 -16.21 14.79 18.12
C ARG A 177 -17.61 15.25 18.55
N HIS A 178 -18.00 16.45 18.13
CA HIS A 178 -19.26 17.08 18.54
C HIS A 178 -20.49 16.50 17.82
N VAL A 179 -20.29 15.67 16.80
CA VAL A 179 -21.39 15.08 16.02
C VAL A 179 -21.94 13.87 16.74
N GLU A 180 -23.26 13.80 16.87
CA GLU A 180 -23.97 12.66 17.45
C GLU A 180 -24.50 11.69 16.38
N TRP A 181 -24.70 10.42 16.76
CA TRP A 181 -25.08 9.37 15.82
C TRP A 181 -26.37 9.69 15.03
N PRO A 182 -27.49 10.14 15.65
CA PRO A 182 -28.71 10.47 14.91
C PRO A 182 -28.54 11.62 13.92
N GLU A 183 -27.65 12.57 14.23
CA GLU A 183 -27.34 13.69 13.33
C GLU A 183 -26.54 13.19 12.12
N PHE A 184 -25.53 12.37 12.38
CA PHE A 184 -24.74 11.74 11.33
C PHE A 184 -25.61 10.86 10.43
N CYS A 185 -26.53 10.06 10.98
CA CYS A 185 -27.46 9.25 10.18
C CYS A 185 -28.29 10.12 9.23
N ARG A 186 -28.87 11.22 9.72
CA ARG A 186 -29.64 12.16 8.89
C ARG A 186 -28.77 12.72 7.78
N PHE A 187 -27.58 13.21 8.11
CA PHE A 187 -26.63 13.76 7.15
C PHE A 187 -26.22 12.74 6.07
N ILE A 188 -25.74 11.56 6.48
CA ILE A 188 -25.17 10.56 5.56
C ILE A 188 -26.24 9.88 4.68
N SER A 189 -27.49 9.84 5.14
CA SER A 189 -28.61 9.28 4.38
C SER A 189 -28.84 9.97 3.03
N ASN A 190 -28.51 11.25 2.92
CA ASN A 190 -28.61 12.00 1.67
C ASN A 190 -27.67 11.46 0.57
N PHE A 191 -26.57 10.82 0.96
CA PHE A 191 -25.60 10.25 0.03
C PHE A 191 -25.98 8.83 -0.44
N ALA A 192 -27.11 8.29 0.02
CA ALA A 192 -27.55 6.94 -0.35
C ALA A 192 -28.08 6.83 -1.78
N ARG A 193 -28.58 7.94 -2.35
CA ARG A 193 -29.14 7.98 -3.72
C ARG A 193 -28.11 8.33 -4.79
N ILE A 194 -26.85 8.53 -4.40
CA ILE A 194 -25.80 9.00 -5.29
C ILE A 194 -25.21 7.82 -6.06
N GLU A 195 -25.44 7.82 -7.36
CA GLU A 195 -25.00 6.76 -8.27
C GLU A 195 -23.55 7.01 -8.73
N ASP A 196 -22.95 6.01 -9.38
CA ASP A 196 -21.58 6.12 -9.90
C ASP A 196 -21.45 7.26 -10.92
N ILE A 197 -22.52 7.57 -11.69
CA ILE A 197 -22.50 8.67 -12.67
C ILE A 197 -22.29 10.07 -12.06
N ASP A 198 -22.68 10.25 -10.78
CA ASP A 198 -22.64 11.54 -10.09
C ASP A 198 -21.30 11.81 -9.39
N VAL A 199 -20.42 10.81 -9.34
CA VAL A 199 -19.15 10.90 -8.61
C VAL A 199 -17.95 10.91 -9.54
N SER A 200 -16.78 11.15 -8.96
CA SER A 200 -15.53 11.08 -9.71
C SER A 200 -15.20 9.62 -10.06
N PRO A 201 -14.65 9.31 -11.25
CA PRO A 201 -14.34 7.95 -11.69
C PRO A 201 -13.53 7.10 -10.71
N ARG A 202 -12.65 7.73 -9.91
CA ARG A 202 -11.98 7.06 -8.79
C ARG A 202 -12.95 6.32 -7.87
N TYR A 203 -14.07 6.95 -7.49
CA TYR A 203 -15.02 6.42 -6.52
C TYR A 203 -15.98 5.37 -7.09
N HIS A 204 -15.90 5.06 -8.40
CA HIS A 204 -16.52 3.85 -8.97
C HIS A 204 -15.84 2.57 -8.45
N TYR A 205 -14.64 2.72 -7.88
CA TYR A 205 -13.91 1.68 -7.21
C TYR A 205 -13.88 2.01 -5.72
N GLY A 206 -14.24 1.04 -4.88
CA GLY A 206 -14.11 1.18 -3.44
C GLY A 206 -12.65 1.03 -2.99
N GLU A 207 -12.37 -0.04 -2.24
CA GLU A 207 -11.03 -0.33 -1.73
C GLU A 207 -10.06 -0.76 -2.83
N ILE A 208 -8.87 -0.16 -2.86
CA ILE A 208 -7.82 -0.53 -3.81
C ILE A 208 -6.58 -1.05 -3.08
N ARG A 209 -6.06 -2.19 -3.52
CA ARG A 209 -4.84 -2.76 -2.96
C ARG A 209 -3.60 -2.04 -3.49
N LEU A 210 -2.82 -1.42 -2.60
CA LEU A 210 -1.60 -0.69 -2.96
C LEU A 210 -0.56 -1.57 -3.64
N SER A 211 -0.46 -2.86 -3.29
CA SER A 211 0.53 -3.74 -3.92
C SER A 211 0.27 -3.92 -5.41
N ARG A 212 -1.01 -3.98 -5.83
CA ARG A 212 -1.38 -4.04 -7.25
C ARG A 212 -1.14 -2.70 -7.91
N LEU A 213 -1.50 -1.61 -7.23
CA LEU A 213 -1.26 -0.26 -7.71
C LEU A 213 0.23 0.03 -7.96
N ASN A 214 1.10 -0.41 -7.05
CA ASN A 214 2.55 -0.32 -7.18
C ASN A 214 3.11 -1.25 -8.27
N PHE A 215 2.56 -2.46 -8.40
CA PHE A 215 2.98 -3.40 -9.46
C PHE A 215 2.70 -2.84 -10.86
N TYR A 216 1.53 -2.23 -11.06
CA TYR A 216 1.16 -1.60 -12.33
C TYR A 216 1.65 -0.15 -12.46
N ALA A 217 2.34 0.39 -11.44
CA ALA A 217 2.79 1.79 -11.44
C ALA A 217 3.63 2.17 -12.68
N PRO A 218 4.60 1.34 -13.11
CA PRO A 218 5.41 1.67 -14.27
C PRO A 218 4.60 1.77 -15.57
N PHE A 219 3.59 0.90 -15.73
CA PHE A 219 2.79 0.82 -16.95
C PHE A 219 1.66 1.86 -17.00
N VAL A 220 1.09 2.16 -15.84
CA VAL A 220 -0.16 2.94 -15.75
C VAL A 220 0.10 4.40 -15.39
N PHE A 221 1.10 4.67 -14.54
CA PHE A 221 1.43 6.01 -14.04
C PHE A 221 2.78 6.53 -14.55
N GLY A 222 3.61 5.70 -15.20
CA GLY A 222 4.96 6.07 -15.61
C GLY A 222 5.92 6.34 -14.43
N LYS A 223 5.58 5.85 -13.23
CA LYS A 223 6.36 6.00 -11.99
C LYS A 223 6.77 4.62 -11.49
N PHE A 224 7.94 4.49 -10.87
CA PHE A 224 8.40 3.19 -10.32
C PHE A 224 7.47 2.64 -9.24
N HIS A 225 6.93 3.50 -8.38
CA HIS A 225 5.97 3.16 -7.33
C HIS A 225 4.94 4.29 -7.20
N PHE A 226 3.68 3.94 -6.89
CA PHE A 226 2.61 4.91 -6.65
C PHE A 226 2.77 5.61 -5.30
N GLN A 227 3.05 4.81 -4.27
CA GLN A 227 3.41 5.25 -2.93
C GLN A 227 4.47 4.30 -2.37
N LYS A 228 5.57 4.84 -1.84
CA LYS A 228 6.57 4.05 -1.12
C LYS A 228 5.94 3.55 0.17
N ALA A 229 5.53 2.28 0.20
CA ALA A 229 5.21 1.62 1.46
C ALA A 229 6.51 1.46 2.25
N HIS A 230 6.68 2.23 3.33
CA HIS A 230 7.82 2.05 4.22
C HIS A 230 7.79 0.64 4.84
N GLY A 231 8.84 -0.15 4.60
CA GLY A 231 9.51 -0.92 5.66
C GLY A 231 9.09 -2.36 5.99
N GLN A 232 8.14 -3.02 5.31
CA GLN A 232 7.79 -4.43 5.62
C GLN A 232 7.87 -5.36 4.40
N TYR A 233 8.87 -5.17 3.55
CA TYR A 233 9.22 -6.16 2.54
C TYR A 233 9.65 -7.49 3.21
N SER A 234 10.16 -7.44 4.45
CA SER A 234 10.55 -8.60 5.26
C SER A 234 9.44 -9.64 5.41
N ASP A 235 8.21 -9.22 5.66
CA ASP A 235 7.13 -10.13 6.05
C ASP A 235 6.57 -10.91 4.85
N TYR A 236 6.70 -10.32 3.65
CA TYR A 236 6.44 -11.02 2.40
C TYR A 236 7.49 -12.10 2.15
N PHE A 237 8.79 -11.78 2.29
CA PHE A 237 9.87 -12.76 2.10
C PHE A 237 9.91 -13.81 3.21
N ALA A 238 9.53 -13.46 4.45
CA ALA A 238 9.43 -14.38 5.59
C ALA A 238 8.63 -15.65 5.27
N ARG A 239 7.53 -15.51 4.51
CA ARG A 239 6.70 -16.65 4.09
C ARG A 239 7.36 -17.53 3.03
N PHE A 240 8.27 -16.99 2.23
CA PHE A 240 9.00 -17.75 1.21
C PHE A 240 10.29 -18.37 1.75
N TYR A 241 10.87 -17.85 2.84
CA TYR A 241 12.08 -18.41 3.46
C TYR A 241 11.89 -19.87 3.87
N GLY A 242 10.75 -20.26 4.45
CA GLY A 242 10.49 -21.64 4.86
C GLY A 242 10.61 -22.64 3.68
N PRO A 243 9.80 -22.49 2.62
CA PRO A 243 9.90 -23.35 1.43
C PRO A 243 11.24 -23.29 0.71
N ILE A 244 11.88 -22.11 0.62
CA ILE A 244 13.18 -21.95 -0.04
C ILE A 244 14.28 -22.67 0.75
N LEU A 245 14.31 -22.51 2.07
CA LEU A 245 15.27 -23.20 2.94
C LEU A 245 15.05 -24.71 2.92
N PHE A 246 13.79 -25.16 2.85
CA PHE A 246 13.48 -26.58 2.70
C PHE A 246 14.00 -27.14 1.37
N ALA A 247 13.74 -26.46 0.25
CA ALA A 247 14.24 -26.86 -1.07
C ALA A 247 15.78 -26.87 -1.11
N PHE A 248 16.41 -25.86 -0.50
CA PHE A 248 17.86 -25.78 -0.36
C PHE A 248 18.42 -26.93 0.48
N ALA A 249 17.80 -27.26 1.61
CA ALA A 249 18.21 -28.37 2.47
C ALA A 249 18.10 -29.72 1.76
N VAL A 250 17.00 -29.96 1.02
CA VAL A 250 16.82 -31.17 0.21
C VAL A 250 17.90 -31.26 -0.87
N ALA A 251 18.11 -30.19 -1.64
CA ALA A 251 19.13 -30.15 -2.69
C ALA A 251 20.54 -30.38 -2.12
N SER A 252 20.87 -29.74 -0.99
CA SER A 252 22.17 -29.89 -0.32
C SER A 252 22.39 -31.31 0.21
N THR A 253 21.34 -31.96 0.73
CA THR A 253 21.41 -33.35 1.18
C THR A 253 21.67 -34.30 0.01
N VAL A 254 20.93 -34.13 -1.10
CA VAL A 254 21.12 -34.95 -2.32
C VAL A 254 22.51 -34.77 -2.92
N LEU A 255 22.99 -33.53 -2.99
CA LEU A 255 24.34 -33.22 -3.48
C LEU A 255 25.42 -33.84 -2.57
N SER A 256 25.20 -33.80 -1.25
CA SER A 256 26.14 -34.40 -0.28
C SER A 256 26.17 -35.92 -0.39
N SER A 257 25.02 -36.58 -0.54
CA SER A 257 24.97 -38.04 -0.74
C SER A 257 25.68 -38.45 -2.03
N MET A 258 25.54 -37.67 -3.11
CA MET A 258 26.21 -37.95 -4.38
C MET A 258 27.74 -37.83 -4.27
N GLN A 259 28.23 -36.83 -3.53
CA GLN A 259 29.66 -36.69 -3.26
C GLN A 259 30.22 -37.85 -2.43
N VAL A 260 29.45 -38.35 -1.46
CA VAL A 260 29.84 -39.51 -0.63
C VAL A 260 29.90 -40.78 -1.47
N GLU A 261 28.92 -41.03 -2.32
CA GLU A 261 28.91 -42.20 -3.21
C GLU A 261 30.11 -42.21 -4.16
N MET A 262 30.37 -41.09 -4.83
CA MET A 262 31.53 -40.96 -5.71
C MET A 262 32.87 -41.15 -4.97
N ALA A 263 32.98 -40.64 -3.74
CA ALA A 263 34.18 -40.84 -2.92
C ALA A 263 34.37 -42.32 -2.53
N VAL A 264 33.28 -43.03 -2.21
CA VAL A 264 33.30 -44.47 -1.89
C VAL A 264 33.73 -45.29 -3.10
N GLU A 265 33.24 -44.98 -4.30
CA GLU A 265 33.69 -45.63 -5.55
C GLU A 265 35.19 -45.43 -5.80
N GLN A 266 35.72 -44.24 -5.55
CA GLN A 266 37.16 -43.97 -5.69
C GLN A 266 38.00 -44.75 -4.66
N VAL A 267 37.55 -44.86 -3.41
CA VAL A 267 38.23 -45.62 -2.36
C VAL A 267 38.20 -47.12 -2.67
N SER A 268 37.08 -47.65 -3.12
CA SER A 268 36.94 -49.08 -3.48
C SER A 268 37.73 -49.43 -4.75
N ALA A 269 37.77 -48.57 -5.77
CA ALA A 269 38.66 -48.72 -6.91
C ALA A 269 40.15 -48.72 -6.50
N SER A 270 40.52 -47.81 -5.59
CA SER A 270 41.89 -47.74 -5.05
C SER A 270 42.27 -48.99 -4.25
N GLN A 271 41.37 -49.50 -3.40
CA GLN A 271 41.57 -50.74 -2.65
C GLN A 271 41.66 -51.97 -3.56
N GLY A 272 40.85 -52.04 -4.62
CA GLY A 272 40.93 -53.10 -5.65
C GLY A 272 42.28 -53.12 -6.36
N VAL A 273 42.83 -51.94 -6.69
CA VAL A 273 44.18 -51.82 -7.29
C VAL A 273 45.27 -52.24 -6.31
N VAL A 274 45.17 -51.87 -5.02
CA VAL A 274 46.13 -52.28 -3.98
C VAL A 274 46.09 -53.80 -3.75
N LEU A 275 44.89 -54.41 -3.73
CA LEU A 275 44.72 -55.85 -3.54
C LEU A 275 45.22 -56.66 -4.76
N CYS A 276 44.97 -56.19 -5.98
CA CYS A 276 45.54 -56.78 -7.20
C CYS A 276 47.07 -56.63 -7.28
N ARG A 277 47.62 -55.55 -6.73
CA ARG A 277 49.09 -55.35 -6.63
C ARG A 277 49.72 -56.26 -5.57
N ALA A 278 49.00 -56.57 -4.48
CA ALA A 278 49.45 -57.51 -3.44
C ALA A 278 49.34 -59.00 -3.86
N LYS A 279 48.45 -59.34 -4.81
CA LYS A 279 48.25 -60.71 -5.31
C LYS A 279 49.09 -61.10 -6.54
N ARG A 280 49.97 -60.24 -7.05
CA ARG A 280 50.93 -60.69 -8.08
C ARG A 280 51.93 -61.67 -7.45
N PRO A 281 52.02 -62.93 -7.92
CA PRO A 281 53.11 -63.80 -7.50
C PRO A 281 54.44 -63.17 -7.93
N ARG A 282 55.45 -63.19 -7.05
CA ARG A 282 56.83 -62.92 -7.43
C ARG A 282 57.21 -63.92 -8.52
N ALA A 283 57.18 -63.48 -9.77
CA ALA A 283 57.78 -64.22 -10.86
C ALA A 283 59.30 -64.26 -10.63
N HIS A 284 59.83 -65.46 -10.80
CA HIS A 284 61.21 -65.88 -10.64
C HIS A 284 62.24 -64.84 -11.08
N ALA A 285 63.22 -64.59 -10.21
CA ALA A 285 64.47 -63.94 -10.58
C ALA A 285 65.25 -64.85 -11.56
N PRO A 286 65.84 -64.32 -12.65
CA PRO A 286 66.81 -65.04 -13.47
C PRO A 286 68.20 -65.05 -12.79
N PRO A 287 69.06 -66.04 -13.10
CA PRO A 287 70.34 -66.27 -12.41
C PRO A 287 71.42 -65.24 -12.83
N PRO A 288 72.51 -65.12 -12.05
CA PRO A 288 73.55 -64.14 -12.29
C PRO A 288 74.58 -64.67 -13.31
N ASP A 289 74.82 -63.90 -14.38
CA ASP A 289 76.02 -64.04 -15.20
C ASP A 289 77.06 -62.99 -14.81
N ALA A 290 78.30 -63.45 -14.72
CA ALA A 290 79.46 -62.72 -14.25
C ALA A 290 80.22 -62.01 -15.39
N SER A 291 81.00 -61.00 -14.97
CA SER A 291 82.04 -60.25 -15.72
C SER A 291 81.48 -59.12 -16.62
N SER A 292 82.01 -57.89 -16.64
CA SER A 292 83.30 -57.37 -16.21
C SER A 292 83.26 -55.82 -16.13
N ARG A 293 84.13 -55.25 -15.28
CA ARG A 293 84.93 -54.00 -15.38
C ARG A 293 84.32 -52.81 -16.17
N THR A 294 84.28 -51.57 -15.69
CA THR A 294 85.43 -50.71 -15.31
C THR A 294 84.94 -49.36 -14.75
N PHE A 295 85.73 -48.80 -13.82
CA PHE A 295 86.06 -47.38 -13.61
C PHE A 295 84.97 -46.32 -13.28
N GLY A 296 85.10 -45.70 -12.09
CA GLY A 296 84.45 -44.42 -11.72
C GLY A 296 85.21 -43.20 -12.25
N PRO A 297 85.30 -42.07 -11.52
CA PRO A 297 84.47 -41.53 -10.45
C PRO A 297 84.07 -40.04 -10.69
N GLY A 298 83.30 -39.44 -9.78
CA GLY A 298 83.18 -37.98 -9.66
C GLY A 298 81.90 -37.60 -8.91
N PHE A 299 82.00 -37.14 -7.65
CA PHE A 299 82.06 -35.71 -7.28
C PHE A 299 80.76 -34.98 -7.73
N LEU A 300 80.01 -34.23 -6.94
CA LEU A 300 80.21 -33.58 -5.65
C LEU A 300 78.86 -32.94 -5.26
N THR A 301 78.58 -32.87 -3.95
CA THR A 301 77.90 -31.78 -3.20
C THR A 301 76.65 -31.06 -3.71
N GLY A 302 75.75 -30.82 -2.76
CA GLY A 302 75.18 -29.49 -2.54
C GLY A 302 73.69 -29.52 -2.20
N THR A 303 73.29 -29.40 -0.93
CA THR A 303 72.96 -28.11 -0.25
C THR A 303 71.58 -27.59 -0.72
N ALA A 304 70.50 -27.84 0.03
CA ALA A 304 69.99 -27.10 1.19
C ALA A 304 69.01 -25.96 0.84
N MET A 305 68.01 -25.81 1.72
CA MET A 305 67.05 -24.70 1.85
C MET A 305 66.05 -24.58 0.68
N ARG A 306 64.74 -24.42 0.92
CA ARG A 306 64.06 -23.65 1.96
C ARG A 306 62.65 -24.18 2.16
#